data_AF-A0A3M0LU03-F1
#
_entry.id   AF-A0A3M0LU03-F1
#
_cell.length_a   1.000
_cell.length_b   1.000
_cell.length_c   1.000
_cell.angle_alpha   90.00
_cell.angle_beta   90.00
_cell.angle_gamma   90.00
#
_symmetry.space_group_name_H-M   'P 1'
#
loop_
_entity.id
_entity.type
_entity.pdbx_description
1 polymer ?
#
loop_
_entity_poly.entity_id
_entity_poly.type
_entity_poly.pdbx_seq_one_letter_code
_entity_poly.pdbx_strand_id
1 'polypeptide(L)' 'MKYNRPRIKSIYPIYKLNDETFRIDTQVGITQEFKDPTHQLWTLVNLLDGRPTEDVLKQEKAAFLNLS' A
#
# COMPACT_ATOMS: atom_id res chain seq x y z
N MET A 1 -9.90 0.72 -17.75
CA MET A 1 -8.75 1.49 -17.21
C MET A 1 -7.44 0.91 -17.74
N LYS A 2 -6.47 1.75 -18.14
CA LYS A 2 -5.14 1.31 -18.64
C LYS A 2 -4.32 0.53 -17.60
N TYR A 3 -4.60 0.74 -16.31
CA TYR A 3 -3.98 0.04 -15.19
C TYR A 3 -5.06 -0.71 -14.39
N ASN A 4 -5.14 -2.02 -14.58
CA ASN A 4 -6.16 -2.87 -13.95
C ASN A 4 -5.60 -3.78 -12.84
N ARG A 5 -4.27 -3.88 -12.71
CA ARG A 5 -3.61 -4.81 -11.80
C ARG A 5 -2.42 -4.14 -11.12
N PRO A 6 -2.67 -3.16 -10.25
CA PRO A 6 -1.60 -2.37 -9.65
C PRO A 6 -0.77 -3.24 -8.69
N ARG A 7 0.55 -3.02 -8.71
CA ARG A 7 1.50 -3.79 -7.91
C ARG A 7 2.67 -2.91 -7.48
N ILE A 8 3.10 -3.01 -6.23
CA ILE A 8 4.44 -2.56 -5.81
C ILE A 8 5.46 -3.54 -6.35
N LYS A 9 6.52 -3.03 -7.00
CA LYS A 9 7.59 -3.89 -7.51
C LYS A 9 8.15 -4.73 -6.36
N SER A 10 8.18 -6.04 -6.53
CA SER A 10 8.56 -6.99 -5.46
C SER A 10 10.01 -6.85 -4.99
N ILE A 11 10.85 -6.16 -5.75
CA ILE A 11 12.23 -5.83 -5.38
C ILE A 11 12.33 -4.73 -4.31
N TYR A 12 11.23 -4.03 -4.01
CA TYR A 12 11.17 -3.00 -2.98
C TYR A 12 10.58 -3.60 -1.71
N PRO A 13 11.40 -3.91 -0.69
CA PRO A 13 10.85 -4.43 0.57
C PRO A 13 10.03 -3.35 1.26
N ILE A 14 8.94 -3.81 1.88
CA ILE A 14 7.99 -2.96 2.59
C ILE A 14 7.94 -3.46 4.04
N TYR A 15 8.21 -2.59 5.00
CA TYR A 15 8.22 -2.96 6.41
C TYR A 15 7.81 -1.78 7.30
N LYS A 16 7.22 -2.09 8.46
CA LYS A 16 6.89 -1.09 9.48
C LYS A 16 8.17 -0.67 10.21
N LEU A 17 8.29 0.63 10.48
CA LEU A 17 9.30 1.19 11.38
C LEU A 17 8.74 1.32 12.80
N ASN A 18 7.46 1.67 12.91
CA ASN A 18 6.68 1.72 14.14
C ASN A 18 5.18 1.62 13.78
N ASP A 19 4.29 1.85 14.74
CA ASP A 19 2.85 1.74 14.51
C ASP A 19 2.34 2.74 13.47
N GLU A 20 2.85 3.96 13.48
CA GLU A 20 2.40 5.07 12.63
C GLU A 20 3.31 5.32 11.42
N THR A 21 4.31 4.49 11.18
CA THR A 21 5.29 4.72 10.11
C THR A 21 5.72 3.41 9.46
N PHE A 22 5.67 3.38 8.14
CA PHE A 22 6.27 2.31 7.35
C PHE A 22 7.19 2.86 6.28
N ARG A 23 8.02 1.99 5.73
CA ARG A 23 9.02 2.33 4.73
C ARG A 23 8.89 1.39 3.54
N ILE A 24 9.02 1.97 2.35
CA ILE A 24 9.26 1.25 1.10
C ILE A 24 10.71 1.51 0.74
N ASP A 25 11.52 0.45 0.80
CA ASP A 25 12.96 0.55 0.66
C ASP A 25 13.43 0.16 -0.74
N THR A 26 14.60 0.65 -1.14
CA THR A 26 15.18 0.38 -2.46
C THR A 26 16.65 0.07 -2.31
N GLN A 27 17.16 -0.94 -3.02
CA GLN A 27 18.60 -1.20 -3.07
C GLN A 27 19.36 -0.07 -3.79
N VAL A 28 18.69 0.62 -4.73
CA VAL A 28 19.24 1.73 -5.51
C VAL A 28 18.13 2.77 -5.71
N GLY A 29 18.30 3.96 -5.13
CA GLY A 29 17.35 5.06 -5.25
C GLY A 29 16.93 5.65 -3.91
N ILE A 30 15.73 6.28 -3.90
CA ILE A 30 15.17 6.95 -2.74
C ILE A 30 14.35 5.94 -1.94
N THR A 31 14.86 5.55 -0.77
CA THR A 31 14.06 4.94 0.29
C THR A 31 13.01 5.95 0.74
N GLN A 32 11.73 5.55 0.74
CA GLN A 32 10.63 6.45 1.11
C GLN A 32 9.97 5.97 2.39
N GLU A 33 9.88 6.86 3.36
CA GLU A 33 9.09 6.68 4.57
C GLU A 33 7.74 7.37 4.44
N PHE A 34 6.73 6.72 5.02
CA PHE A 34 5.36 7.17 5.04
C PHE A 34 4.88 7.19 6.48
N LYS A 35 4.54 8.39 6.97
CA LYS A 35 3.77 8.54 8.20
C LYS A 35 2.31 8.21 7.87
N ASP A 36 1.74 7.26 8.58
CA ASP A 36 0.43 6.67 8.35
C ASP A 36 -0.27 6.38 9.70
N PRO A 37 -0.63 7.43 10.46
CA PRO A 37 -1.30 7.25 11.76
C PRO A 37 -2.70 6.61 11.64
N THR A 38 -3.29 6.60 10.44
CA THR A 38 -4.60 5.98 10.18
C THR A 38 -4.50 4.53 9.71
N HIS A 39 -3.28 4.03 9.46
CA HIS A 39 -2.99 2.72 8.86
C HIS A 39 -3.62 2.49 7.47
N GLN A 40 -4.13 3.54 6.81
CA GLN A 40 -4.78 3.45 5.51
C GLN A 40 -3.77 3.14 4.41
N LEU A 41 -2.62 3.82 4.43
CA LEU A 41 -1.58 3.61 3.43
C LEU A 41 -0.92 2.24 3.59
N TRP A 42 -0.71 1.79 4.82
CA TRP A 42 -0.21 0.46 5.14
C TRP A 42 -1.17 -0.62 4.63
N THR A 43 -2.47 -0.44 4.83
CA THR A 43 -3.47 -1.38 4.31
C THR A 43 -3.45 -1.39 2.80
N LEU A 44 -3.48 -0.22 2.16
CA LEU A 44 -3.46 -0.09 0.71
C LEU A 44 -2.21 -0.73 0.10
N VAL A 45 -1.02 -0.44 0.60
CA VAL A 45 0.24 -0.94 0.00
C VAL A 45 0.33 -2.46 0.03
N ASN A 46 -0.26 -3.12 1.03
CA ASN A 46 -0.34 -4.58 1.12
C ASN A 46 -1.39 -5.20 0.18
N LEU A 47 -2.34 -4.40 -0.33
CA LEU A 47 -3.30 -4.83 -1.35
C LEU A 47 -2.75 -4.67 -2.78
N LEU A 48 -1.69 -3.88 -2.97
CA LEU A 48 -1.05 -3.63 -4.27
C LEU A 48 -0.10 -4.79 -4.64
N ASP A 49 -0.67 -5.97 -4.83
CA ASP A 49 0.03 -7.21 -5.17
C ASP A 49 -0.26 -7.70 -6.60
N GLY A 50 -0.90 -6.88 -7.44
CA GLY A 50 -1.25 -7.23 -8.81
C GLY A 50 -2.59 -7.96 -8.94
N ARG A 51 -3.44 -7.96 -7.90
CA ARG A 51 -4.87 -8.26 -8.02
C ARG A 51 -5.62 -7.18 -8.82
N PRO A 52 -6.85 -7.45 -9.31
CA PRO A 52 -7.68 -6.44 -9.98
C PRO A 52 -7.90 -5.18 -9.16
N THR A 53 -7.91 -4.00 -9.80
CA THR A 53 -8.15 -2.71 -9.12
C THR A 53 -9.48 -2.70 -8.37
N GLU A 54 -10.53 -3.33 -8.92
CA GLU A 54 -11.84 -3.43 -8.26
C GLU A 54 -11.77 -4.20 -6.93
N ASP A 55 -10.95 -5.25 -6.86
CA ASP A 55 -10.74 -6.01 -5.63
C ASP A 55 -9.94 -5.22 -4.60
N VAL A 56 -8.94 -4.43 -5.03
CA VAL A 56 -8.21 -3.51 -4.15
C VAL A 56 -9.18 -2.51 -3.54
N LEU A 57 -9.99 -1.83 -4.36
CA LEU A 57 -10.95 -0.81 -3.89
C LEU A 57 -12.01 -1.42 -2.98
N LYS A 58 -12.50 -2.62 -3.29
CA LYS A 58 -13.48 -3.32 -2.44
C LYS A 58 -12.90 -3.63 -1.05
N GLN A 59 -11.67 -4.14 -0.99
CA GLN A 59 -11.05 -4.52 0.28
C GLN A 59 -10.61 -3.31 1.09
N GLU A 60 -10.10 -2.26 0.44
CA GLU A 60 -9.74 -1.01 1.10
C GLU A 60 -10.98 -0.36 1.74
N LYS A 61 -12.10 -0.25 1.01
CA LYS A 61 -13.36 0.26 1.55
C LYS A 61 -13.90 -0.58 2.70
N ALA A 62 -13.77 -1.91 2.63
CA ALA A 62 -14.19 -2.80 3.69
C ALA A 62 -13.34 -2.63 4.97
N ALA A 63 -12.05 -2.34 4.83
CA ALA A 63 -11.15 -2.10 5.96
C ALA A 63 -11.44 -0.77 6.69
N PHE A 64 -12.01 0.22 5.99
CA PHE A 64 -12.24 1.57 6.52
C PHE A 64 -13.70 2.03 6.37
N LEU A 65 -14.66 1.14 6.64
CA LEU A 65 -16.13 1.36 6.67
C LEU A 65 -16.51 2.75 7.23
N ASN A 66 -16.40 3.79 6.40
CA ASN A 66 -16.58 5.23 6.65
C ASN A 66 -16.22 6.11 5.41
N LEU A 67 -15.69 5.55 4.31
CA LEU A 67 -15.55 6.29 3.05
C LEU A 67 -16.84 6.18 2.21
N SER A 68 -17.90 6.86 2.67
CA SER A 68 -19.14 7.11 1.92
C SER A 68 -19.14 8.49 1.29
#